data_AF-A0A1Y3BEH4-F1
#
_entry.id   AF-A0A1Y3BEH4-F1
#
_cell.length_a   1.000
_cell.length_b   1.000
_cell.length_c   1.000
_cell.angle_alpha   90.00
_cell.angle_beta   90.00
_cell.angle_gamma   90.00
#
_symmetry.space_group_name_H-M   'P 1'
#
loop_
_entity.id
_entity.type
_entity.pdbx_description
1 polymer ?
#
loop_
_entity_poly.entity_id
_entity_poly.type
_entity_poly.pdbx_seq_one_letter_code
_entity_poly.pdbx_strand_id
1 'polypeptide(L)'
;MSRQLQRQPADNDRKLRPVFEFLDNGSHKKALQEIDKLLRKNPNQQYLRTLRSFTLIWLYRRNEAKEILDELHSEMPNDEMVLQTMSICYREIQRNDLIPSLYENALKKDSTNEKLFAHLFMSYVRINDYKKQQITALNLYKVHQKNPYYFWAIMSIYMQAITADDKTMANKIILPLAEKMCEKFYKENRFESDSEYDLYLMVLEAQEKYSRMITVMDEKEQRQRNETN
;
A
#
# COMPACT_ATOMS: atom_id res chain seq x y z
N MET A 1 -1.38 0.20 -19.12
CA MET A 1 -0.38 -0.11 -18.06
C MET A 1 0.77 0.89 -18.08
N SER A 2 1.25 1.29 -19.25
CA SER A 2 2.03 2.53 -19.42
C SER A 2 1.40 3.78 -18.82
N ARG A 3 0.06 3.86 -18.84
CA ARG A 3 -0.71 4.90 -18.11
C ARG A 3 -0.43 5.01 -16.60
N GLN A 4 0.05 3.95 -15.93
CA GLN A 4 0.45 4.01 -14.51
C GLN A 4 1.85 4.61 -14.33
N LEU A 5 2.75 4.44 -15.31
CA LEU A 5 4.07 5.08 -15.34
C LEU A 5 4.03 6.51 -15.91
N GLN A 6 3.01 6.85 -16.72
CA GLN A 6 2.86 8.13 -17.41
C GLN A 6 2.31 9.28 -16.54
N ARG A 7 1.98 9.07 -15.25
CA ARG A 7 1.14 10.03 -14.52
C ARG A 7 1.83 11.23 -13.87
N GLN A 8 3.14 11.44 -14.02
CA GLN A 8 3.77 12.74 -13.67
C GLN A 8 4.97 13.06 -14.59
N PRO A 9 4.93 14.18 -15.34
CA PRO A 9 6.05 14.59 -16.17
C PRO A 9 6.98 15.50 -15.36
N ALA A 10 8.23 15.08 -15.17
CA ALA A 10 9.31 15.96 -14.74
C ALA A 10 10.43 15.88 -15.78
N ASP A 11 10.55 16.92 -16.61
CA ASP A 11 11.64 17.37 -17.53
C ASP A 11 12.49 16.35 -18.35
N ASN A 12 12.76 15.16 -17.84
CA ASN A 12 13.38 14.00 -18.51
C ASN A 12 12.54 13.39 -19.64
N ASP A 13 11.31 13.88 -19.82
CA ASP A 13 10.25 13.27 -20.60
C ASP A 13 10.57 13.19 -22.11
N ARG A 14 11.27 14.18 -22.68
CA ARG A 14 11.54 14.19 -24.13
C ARG A 14 12.44 13.05 -24.61
N LYS A 15 13.41 12.64 -23.79
CA LYS A 15 14.34 11.54 -24.12
C LYS A 15 13.73 10.16 -23.82
N LEU A 16 12.77 10.10 -22.92
CA LEU A 16 12.08 8.86 -22.54
C LEU A 16 10.82 8.59 -23.37
N ARG A 17 10.28 9.59 -24.07
CA ARG A 17 9.15 9.43 -25.01
C ARG A 17 9.31 8.22 -25.94
N PRO A 18 10.45 8.02 -26.66
CA PRO A 18 10.61 6.84 -27.51
C PRO A 18 10.57 5.52 -26.73
N VAL A 19 11.11 5.51 -25.50
CA VAL A 19 11.08 4.33 -24.62
C VAL A 19 9.64 3.99 -24.27
N PHE A 20 8.85 4.98 -23.83
CA PHE A 20 7.44 4.77 -23.51
C PHE A 20 6.63 4.38 -24.76
N GLU A 21 6.82 5.03 -25.90
CA GLU A 21 6.16 4.63 -27.15
C GLU A 21 6.44 3.16 -27.51
N PHE A 22 7.69 2.69 -27.36
CA PHE A 22 8.01 1.28 -27.61
C PHE A 22 7.41 0.34 -26.56
N LEU A 23 7.34 0.75 -25.28
CA LEU A 23 6.67 -0.04 -24.24
C LEU A 23 5.17 -0.13 -24.48
N ASP A 24 4.52 0.96 -24.88
CA ASP A 24 3.09 1.05 -25.17
C ASP A 24 2.71 0.20 -26.39
N ASN A 25 3.58 0.18 -27.40
CA ASN A 25 3.42 -0.62 -28.61
C ASN A 25 3.82 -2.10 -28.43
N GLY A 26 4.18 -2.54 -27.21
CA GLY A 26 4.65 -3.91 -26.94
C GLY A 26 6.00 -4.26 -27.58
N SER A 27 6.71 -3.28 -28.12
CA SER A 27 8.03 -3.44 -28.78
C SER A 27 9.17 -3.45 -27.75
N HIS A 28 9.12 -4.37 -26.79
CA HIS A 28 10.03 -4.41 -25.63
C HIS A 28 11.51 -4.54 -26.01
N LYS A 29 11.85 -5.20 -27.14
CA LYS A 29 13.24 -5.28 -27.63
C LYS A 29 13.78 -3.91 -28.07
N LYS A 30 12.96 -3.09 -28.73
CA LYS A 30 13.34 -1.73 -29.15
C LYS A 30 13.42 -0.79 -27.96
N ALA A 31 12.47 -0.91 -27.03
CA ALA A 31 12.52 -0.19 -25.76
C ALA A 31 13.84 -0.45 -25.01
N LEU A 32 14.25 -1.73 -24.90
CA LEU A 32 15.51 -2.10 -24.26
C LEU A 32 16.73 -1.46 -24.94
N GLN A 33 16.78 -1.45 -26.27
CA GLN A 33 17.87 -0.81 -27.01
C GLN A 33 17.97 0.69 -26.74
N GLU A 34 16.83 1.40 -26.69
CA GLU A 34 16.83 2.83 -26.36
C GLU A 34 17.24 3.09 -24.90
N ILE A 35 16.79 2.25 -23.96
CA ILE A 35 17.20 2.34 -22.56
C ILE A 35 18.72 2.11 -22.43
N ASP A 36 19.27 1.09 -23.08
CA ASP A 36 20.71 0.80 -23.06
C ASP A 36 21.54 1.94 -23.68
N LYS A 37 21.03 2.61 -24.73
CA LYS A 37 21.67 3.82 -25.30
C LYS A 37 21.71 4.97 -24.29
N LEU A 38 20.63 5.17 -23.54
CA LEU A 38 20.56 6.21 -22.51
C LEU A 38 21.47 5.88 -21.32
N LEU A 39 21.53 4.62 -20.91
CA LEU A 39 22.41 4.16 -19.82
C LEU A 39 23.90 4.29 -20.16
N ARG A 40 24.31 4.18 -21.43
CA ARG A 40 25.71 4.47 -21.83
C ARG A 40 26.12 5.91 -21.52
N LYS A 41 25.18 6.85 -21.57
CA LYS A 41 25.43 8.26 -21.24
C LYS A 41 25.36 8.52 -19.73
N ASN A 42 24.40 7.88 -19.07
CA ASN A 42 24.15 8.03 -17.63
C ASN A 42 24.05 6.64 -16.94
N PRO A 43 25.17 5.95 -16.66
CA PRO A 43 25.14 4.58 -16.15
C PRO A 43 24.47 4.44 -14.77
N ASN A 44 24.62 5.47 -13.92
CA ASN A 44 24.15 5.46 -12.53
C ASN A 44 22.72 6.01 -12.37
N GLN A 45 22.00 6.28 -13.47
CA GLN A 45 20.65 6.83 -13.37
C GLN A 45 19.67 5.73 -12.94
N GLN A 46 19.27 5.74 -11.67
CA GLN A 46 18.42 4.73 -11.04
C GLN A 46 17.13 4.47 -11.83
N TYR A 47 16.42 5.52 -12.25
CA TYR A 47 15.17 5.37 -13.00
C TYR A 47 15.33 4.60 -14.33
N LEU A 48 16.41 4.84 -15.07
CA LEU A 48 16.70 4.10 -16.31
C LEU A 48 17.01 2.63 -16.03
N ARG A 49 17.75 2.34 -14.96
CA ARG A 49 18.02 0.96 -14.53
C ARG A 49 16.74 0.24 -14.12
N THR A 50 15.82 0.91 -13.43
CA THR A 50 14.52 0.32 -13.07
C THR A 50 13.66 0.06 -14.31
N LEU A 51 13.61 0.99 -15.27
CA LEU A 51 12.92 0.79 -16.55
C LEU A 51 13.54 -0.36 -17.37
N ARG A 52 14.86 -0.52 -17.30
CA ARG A 52 15.57 -1.67 -17.89
C ARG A 52 15.10 -2.98 -17.26
N SER A 53 15.07 -3.07 -15.92
CA SER A 53 14.55 -4.25 -15.22
C SER A 53 13.11 -4.56 -15.58
N PHE A 54 12.24 -3.55 -15.62
CA PHE A 54 10.86 -3.69 -16.06
C PHE A 54 10.77 -4.29 -17.48
N THR A 55 11.53 -3.72 -18.43
CA THR A 55 11.55 -4.19 -19.82
C THR A 55 12.10 -5.62 -19.96
N LEU A 56 13.12 -5.97 -19.16
CA LEU A 56 13.68 -7.33 -19.14
C LEU A 56 12.68 -8.37 -18.63
N ILE A 57 11.82 -8.01 -17.66
CA ILE A 57 10.73 -8.88 -17.18
C ILE A 57 9.76 -9.21 -18.31
N TRP A 58 9.35 -8.20 -19.11
CA TRP A 58 8.48 -8.41 -20.28
C TRP A 58 9.13 -9.26 -21.38
N LEU A 59 10.45 -9.27 -21.45
CA LEU A 59 11.23 -10.13 -22.34
C LEU A 59 11.50 -11.53 -21.75
N TYR A 60 10.90 -11.88 -20.61
CA TYR A 60 11.11 -13.13 -19.88
C TYR A 60 12.56 -13.33 -19.37
N ARG A 61 13.38 -12.27 -19.35
CA ARG A 61 14.76 -12.27 -18.86
C ARG A 61 14.81 -11.92 -17.37
N ARG A 62 14.16 -12.75 -16.55
CA ARG A 62 13.93 -12.44 -15.12
C ARG A 62 15.21 -12.43 -14.27
N ASN A 63 16.21 -13.23 -14.62
CA ASN A 63 17.46 -13.31 -13.83
C ASN A 63 18.26 -12.00 -13.91
N GLU A 64 18.44 -11.46 -15.12
CA GLU A 64 19.11 -10.17 -15.31
C GLU A 64 18.33 -9.01 -14.66
N ALA A 65 17.00 -9.05 -14.71
CA ALA A 65 16.18 -8.06 -14.04
C ALA A 65 16.37 -8.08 -12.52
N LYS A 66 16.54 -9.27 -11.92
CA LYS A 66 16.76 -9.43 -10.47
C LYS A 66 18.08 -8.83 -10.03
N GLU A 67 19.17 -9.11 -10.74
CA GLU A 67 20.50 -8.56 -10.41
C GLU A 67 20.46 -7.03 -10.32
N ILE A 68 19.85 -6.38 -11.32
CA ILE A 68 19.70 -4.92 -11.33
C ILE A 68 18.80 -4.43 -10.18
N LEU A 69 17.70 -5.13 -9.90
CA LEU A 69 16.79 -4.76 -8.81
C LEU A 69 17.45 -4.91 -7.44
N ASP A 70 18.29 -5.92 -7.24
CA ASP A 70 19.01 -6.14 -5.99
C ASP A 70 20.07 -5.06 -5.75
N GLU A 71 20.81 -4.68 -6.81
CA GLU A 71 21.70 -3.52 -6.76
C GLU A 71 20.94 -2.23 -6.41
N LEU A 72 19.85 -1.95 -7.13
CA LEU A 72 19.01 -0.77 -6.86
C LEU A 72 18.45 -0.80 -5.44
N HIS A 73 18.07 -1.96 -4.93
CA HIS A 73 17.56 -2.10 -3.56
C HIS A 73 18.62 -1.72 -2.53
N SER A 74 19.86 -2.15 -2.75
CA SER A 74 21.00 -1.83 -1.87
C SER A 74 21.32 -0.34 -1.82
N GLU A 75 21.02 0.40 -2.89
CA GLU A 75 21.22 1.86 -2.98
C GLU A 75 20.17 2.67 -2.21
N MET A 76 19.12 2.02 -1.69
CA MET A 76 18.03 2.63 -0.92
C MET A 76 17.44 3.86 -1.62
N PRO A 77 16.86 3.72 -2.83
CA PRO A 77 16.29 4.83 -3.57
C PRO A 77 15.18 5.51 -2.76
N ASN A 78 14.99 6.80 -3.00
CA ASN A 78 13.93 7.59 -2.37
C ASN A 78 13.01 8.28 -3.40
N ASP A 79 13.34 8.18 -4.69
CA ASP A 79 12.54 8.78 -5.75
C ASP A 79 11.23 7.99 -5.95
N GLU A 80 10.09 8.70 -5.95
CA GLU A 80 8.75 8.09 -6.04
C GLU A 80 8.61 7.23 -7.29
N MET A 81 9.10 7.68 -8.45
CA MET A 81 8.97 6.95 -9.72
C MET A 81 9.83 5.68 -9.73
N VAL A 82 11.03 5.74 -9.16
CA VAL A 82 11.91 4.58 -8.97
C VAL A 82 11.23 3.55 -8.07
N LEU A 83 10.72 3.97 -6.91
CA LEU A 83 10.06 3.11 -5.93
C LEU A 83 8.82 2.40 -6.52
N GLN A 84 7.96 3.14 -7.23
CA GLN A 84 6.78 2.57 -7.89
C GLN A 84 7.17 1.54 -8.94
N THR A 85 8.13 1.87 -9.79
CA THR A 85 8.55 0.97 -10.88
C THR A 85 9.21 -0.29 -10.31
N MET A 86 10.02 -0.17 -9.24
CA MET A 86 10.59 -1.32 -8.53
C MET A 86 9.51 -2.20 -7.89
N SER A 87 8.52 -1.59 -7.23
CA SER A 87 7.37 -2.31 -6.64
C SER A 87 6.60 -3.12 -7.69
N ILE A 88 6.36 -2.55 -8.87
CA ILE A 88 5.77 -3.28 -10.00
C ILE A 88 6.67 -4.45 -10.42
N CYS A 89 7.96 -4.20 -10.61
CA CYS A 89 8.90 -5.26 -11.00
C CYS A 89 8.92 -6.41 -9.99
N TYR A 90 8.99 -6.11 -8.69
CA TYR A 90 8.95 -7.11 -7.63
C TYR A 90 7.67 -7.96 -7.66
N ARG A 91 6.52 -7.33 -7.92
CA ARG A 91 5.25 -8.05 -8.06
C ARG A 91 5.26 -9.01 -9.26
N GLU A 92 5.75 -8.56 -10.42
CA GLU A 92 5.81 -9.41 -11.63
C GLU A 92 6.75 -10.62 -11.47
N ILE A 93 7.81 -10.48 -10.65
CA ILE A 93 8.71 -11.59 -10.33
C ILE A 93 8.32 -12.38 -9.08
N GLN A 94 7.13 -12.12 -8.51
CA GLN A 94 6.59 -12.76 -7.31
C GLN A 94 7.46 -12.61 -6.05
N ARG A 95 8.22 -11.50 -5.95
CA ARG A 95 9.03 -11.13 -4.78
C ARG A 95 8.37 -10.02 -3.97
N ASN A 96 7.11 -10.24 -3.58
CA ASN A 96 6.34 -9.27 -2.79
C ASN A 96 6.94 -9.02 -1.40
N ASP A 97 7.74 -9.95 -0.90
CA ASP A 97 8.49 -9.89 0.37
C ASP A 97 9.45 -8.70 0.46
N LEU A 98 9.99 -8.24 -0.68
CA LEU A 98 10.96 -7.14 -0.72
C LEU A 98 10.32 -5.75 -0.76
N ILE A 99 9.05 -5.66 -1.18
CA ILE A 99 8.35 -4.38 -1.35
C ILE A 99 8.23 -3.59 -0.03
N PRO A 100 7.94 -4.20 1.13
CA PRO A 100 7.91 -3.47 2.39
C PRO A 100 9.26 -2.84 2.73
N SER A 101 10.35 -3.60 2.64
CA SER A 101 11.69 -3.11 2.96
C SER A 101 12.11 -1.91 2.09
N LEU A 102 11.65 -1.87 0.84
CA LEU A 102 11.85 -0.74 -0.07
C LEU A 102 11.21 0.55 0.49
N TYR A 103 9.95 0.48 0.92
CA TYR A 103 9.23 1.65 1.46
C TYR A 103 9.65 2.00 2.90
N GLU A 104 10.04 1.03 3.71
CA GLU A 104 10.64 1.29 5.04
C GLU A 104 11.91 2.11 4.92
N ASN A 105 12.76 1.79 3.94
CA ASN A 105 14.00 2.51 3.69
C ASN A 105 13.76 3.93 3.19
N ALA A 106 12.72 4.15 2.36
CA ALA A 106 12.31 5.49 1.95
C ALA A 106 11.74 6.30 3.13
N LEU A 107 10.91 5.70 3.98
CA LEU A 107 10.36 6.34 5.19
C LEU A 107 11.41 6.71 6.24
N LYS A 108 12.56 6.05 6.27
CA LYS A 108 13.70 6.49 7.11
C LYS A 108 14.25 7.85 6.67
N LYS A 109 14.13 8.20 5.38
CA LYS A 109 14.60 9.48 4.82
C LYS A 109 13.52 10.55 4.88
N ASP A 110 12.26 10.17 4.65
CA ASP A 110 11.10 11.05 4.75
C ASP A 110 10.02 10.40 5.62
N SER A 111 10.16 10.57 6.94
CA SER A 111 9.33 9.91 7.95
C SER A 111 7.93 10.49 8.09
N THR A 112 7.58 11.50 7.30
CA THR A 112 6.27 12.16 7.35
C THR A 112 5.47 11.98 6.06
N ASN A 113 6.02 11.29 5.06
CA ASN A 113 5.39 11.17 3.75
C ASN A 113 4.15 10.26 3.77
N GLU A 114 2.97 10.85 3.57
CA GLU A 114 1.69 10.14 3.54
C GLU A 114 1.66 9.02 2.48
N LYS A 115 2.16 9.30 1.28
CA LYS A 115 2.14 8.34 0.16
C LYS A 115 3.01 7.13 0.47
N LEU A 116 4.22 7.34 1.01
CA LEU A 116 5.13 6.25 1.37
C LEU A 116 4.54 5.35 2.45
N PHE A 117 3.89 5.94 3.47
CA PHE A 117 3.14 5.18 4.47
C PHE A 117 2.00 4.36 3.84
N ALA A 118 1.21 4.96 2.94
CA ALA A 118 0.12 4.26 2.27
C ALA A 118 0.65 3.09 1.41
N HIS A 119 1.76 3.28 0.69
CA HIS A 119 2.38 2.21 -0.07
C HIS A 119 2.99 1.12 0.81
N LEU A 120 3.63 1.48 1.93
CA LEU A 120 4.13 0.52 2.92
C LEU A 120 2.97 -0.30 3.50
N PHE A 121 1.89 0.35 3.92
CA PHE A 121 0.69 -0.33 4.42
C PHE A 121 0.15 -1.34 3.38
N MET A 122 -0.04 -0.90 2.14
CA MET A 122 -0.52 -1.77 1.06
C MET A 122 0.44 -2.92 0.73
N SER A 123 1.75 -2.70 0.88
CA SER A 123 2.73 -3.79 0.74
C SER A 123 2.58 -4.85 1.83
N TYR A 124 2.27 -4.44 3.07
CA TYR A 124 1.97 -5.37 4.16
C TYR A 124 0.63 -6.08 4.01
N VAL A 125 -0.36 -5.42 3.41
CA VAL A 125 -1.63 -6.06 3.00
C VAL A 125 -1.37 -7.18 2.01
N ARG A 126 -0.50 -6.97 1.02
CA ARG A 126 -0.18 -7.97 -0.01
C ARG A 126 0.48 -9.24 0.53
N ILE A 127 1.25 -9.14 1.60
CA ILE A 127 1.92 -10.29 2.24
C ILE A 127 1.19 -10.79 3.48
N ASN A 128 -0.01 -10.27 3.78
CA ASN A 128 -0.83 -10.63 4.95
C ASN A 128 -0.11 -10.43 6.31
N ASP A 129 0.85 -9.51 6.40
CA ASP A 129 1.51 -9.18 7.68
C ASP A 129 0.65 -8.18 8.47
N TYR A 130 -0.42 -8.67 9.08
CA TYR A 130 -1.42 -7.83 9.74
C TYR A 130 -0.87 -7.08 10.96
N LYS A 131 0.15 -7.61 11.64
CA LYS A 131 0.82 -6.92 12.76
C LYS A 131 1.53 -5.67 12.28
N LYS A 132 2.30 -5.77 11.20
CA LYS A 132 2.98 -4.61 10.63
C LYS A 132 2.02 -3.65 9.93
N GLN A 133 0.91 -4.13 9.36
CA GLN A 133 -0.16 -3.26 8.87
C GLN A 133 -0.71 -2.37 10.00
N GLN A 134 -1.06 -2.97 11.15
CA GLN A 134 -1.56 -2.23 12.31
C GLN A 134 -0.57 -1.13 12.75
N ILE A 135 0.71 -1.49 12.94
CA ILE A 135 1.74 -0.54 13.39
C ILE A 135 1.90 0.60 12.37
N THR A 136 1.97 0.26 11.07
CA THR A 136 2.12 1.25 10.00
C THR A 136 0.94 2.20 9.93
N ALA A 137 -0.28 1.70 10.04
CA ALA A 137 -1.50 2.49 10.01
C ALA A 137 -1.60 3.45 11.22
N LEU A 138 -1.23 2.99 12.43
CA LEU A 138 -1.19 3.84 13.62
C LEU A 138 -0.11 4.94 13.51
N ASN A 139 1.06 4.62 12.96
CA ASN A 139 2.10 5.61 12.71
C ASN A 139 1.65 6.66 11.69
N LEU A 140 1.00 6.22 10.61
CA LEU A 140 0.42 7.12 9.60
C LEU A 140 -0.67 8.02 10.22
N TYR A 141 -1.55 7.46 11.05
CA TYR A 141 -2.55 8.22 11.78
C TYR A 141 -1.92 9.24 12.73
N LYS A 142 -0.82 8.90 13.40
CA LYS A 142 -0.11 9.84 14.29
C LYS A 142 0.42 11.07 13.54
N VAL A 143 0.89 10.90 12.32
CA VAL A 143 1.46 11.98 11.50
C VAL A 143 0.36 12.84 10.84
N HIS A 144 -0.65 12.20 10.25
CA HIS A 144 -1.64 12.89 9.39
C HIS A 144 -3.05 13.02 10.00
N GLN A 145 -3.34 12.31 11.09
CA GLN A 145 -4.58 12.39 11.89
C GLN A 145 -5.90 12.23 11.12
N LYS A 146 -5.90 11.58 9.95
CA LYS A 146 -7.13 11.32 9.18
C LYS A 146 -7.85 10.06 9.68
N ASN A 147 -9.16 10.14 9.88
CA ASN A 147 -9.97 9.02 10.40
C ASN A 147 -9.76 7.70 9.63
N PRO A 148 -9.73 7.66 8.28
CA PRO A 148 -9.53 6.42 7.55
C PRO A 148 -8.29 5.62 7.94
N TYR A 149 -7.18 6.27 8.31
CA TYR A 149 -5.96 5.56 8.72
C TYR A 149 -6.09 4.87 10.08
N TYR A 150 -6.90 5.44 10.96
CA TYR A 150 -7.23 4.78 12.22
C TYR A 150 -8.06 3.53 11.97
N PHE A 151 -9.03 3.59 11.06
CA PHE A 151 -9.83 2.43 10.67
C PHE A 151 -9.04 1.39 9.88
N TRP A 152 -8.00 1.78 9.15
CA TRP A 152 -7.03 0.81 8.59
C TRP A 152 -6.35 0.00 9.70
N ALA A 153 -5.97 0.65 10.81
CA ALA A 153 -5.41 -0.07 11.96
C ALA A 153 -6.44 -1.01 12.60
N ILE A 154 -7.69 -0.57 12.78
CA ILE A 154 -8.77 -1.42 13.33
C ILE A 154 -9.01 -2.62 12.41
N MET A 155 -9.08 -2.41 11.10
CA MET A 155 -9.23 -3.49 10.13
C MET A 155 -8.07 -4.47 10.23
N SER A 156 -6.83 -4.01 10.35
CA SER A 156 -5.68 -4.90 10.56
C SER A 156 -5.75 -5.69 11.87
N ILE A 157 -6.29 -5.12 12.95
CA ILE A 157 -6.52 -5.83 14.21
C ILE A 157 -7.61 -6.89 14.04
N TYR A 158 -8.72 -6.54 13.38
CA TYR A 158 -9.77 -7.49 13.04
C TYR A 158 -9.24 -8.65 12.20
N MET A 159 -8.44 -8.35 11.17
CA MET A 159 -7.78 -9.37 10.34
C MET A 159 -6.86 -10.29 11.15
N GLN A 160 -6.12 -9.76 12.14
CA GLN A 160 -5.33 -10.59 13.08
C GLN A 160 -6.22 -11.55 13.87
N ALA A 161 -7.38 -11.08 14.33
CA ALA A 161 -8.30 -11.91 15.12
C ALA A 161 -8.90 -13.05 14.28
N ILE A 162 -9.38 -12.77 13.06
CA ILE A 162 -10.03 -13.80 12.22
C ILE A 162 -9.04 -14.81 11.62
N THR A 163 -7.78 -14.44 11.47
CA THR A 163 -6.72 -15.31 10.91
C THR A 163 -5.85 -15.96 11.98
N ALA A 164 -6.07 -15.66 13.27
CA ALA A 164 -5.30 -16.26 14.35
C ALA A 164 -5.63 -17.75 14.52
N ASP A 165 -4.57 -18.57 14.64
CA ASP A 165 -4.71 -19.98 15.04
C ASP A 165 -5.27 -20.09 16.47
N ASP A 166 -4.84 -19.19 17.36
CA ASP A 166 -5.30 -19.11 18.74
C ASP A 166 -6.56 -18.24 18.87
N LYS A 167 -7.72 -18.90 18.77
CA LYS A 167 -9.03 -18.27 18.97
C LYS A 167 -9.23 -17.69 20.37
N THR A 168 -8.49 -18.16 21.39
CA THR A 168 -8.66 -17.66 22.75
C THR A 168 -8.09 -16.25 22.90
N MET A 169 -6.90 -16.00 22.35
CA MET A 169 -6.29 -14.67 22.30
C MET A 169 -7.07 -13.73 21.38
N ALA A 170 -7.56 -14.24 20.24
CA ALA A 170 -8.40 -13.47 19.33
C ALA A 170 -9.65 -12.92 20.04
N ASN A 171 -10.38 -13.80 20.73
CA ASN A 171 -11.65 -13.43 21.37
C ASN A 171 -11.46 -12.64 22.67
N LYS A 172 -10.42 -12.92 23.46
CA LYS A 172 -10.23 -12.27 24.77
C LYS A 172 -9.45 -10.97 24.73
N ILE A 173 -8.63 -10.75 23.70
CA ILE A 173 -7.71 -9.60 23.65
C ILE A 173 -7.88 -8.80 22.37
N ILE A 174 -7.80 -9.44 21.21
CA ILE A 174 -7.70 -8.75 19.92
C ILE A 174 -9.03 -8.11 19.52
N LEU A 175 -10.14 -8.85 19.54
CA LEU A 175 -11.46 -8.34 19.21
C LEU A 175 -11.95 -7.26 20.20
N PRO A 176 -11.81 -7.42 21.53
CA PRO A 176 -12.15 -6.36 22.48
C PRO A 176 -11.32 -5.08 22.28
N LEU A 177 -10.06 -5.19 21.85
CA LEU A 177 -9.25 -4.03 21.50
C LEU A 177 -9.81 -3.32 20.27
N ALA A 178 -10.16 -4.04 19.20
CA ALA A 178 -10.77 -3.47 18.01
C ALA A 178 -12.09 -2.76 18.34
N GLU A 179 -12.95 -3.39 19.15
CA GLU A 179 -14.21 -2.80 19.61
C GLU A 179 -13.98 -1.52 20.40
N LYS A 180 -13.06 -1.52 21.37
CA LYS A 180 -12.73 -0.33 22.16
C LYS A 180 -12.26 0.82 21.26
N MET A 181 -11.51 0.52 20.20
CA MET A 181 -11.07 1.51 19.22
C MET A 181 -12.25 2.07 18.41
N CYS A 182 -13.18 1.23 17.95
CA CYS A 182 -14.41 1.65 17.30
C CYS A 182 -15.29 2.50 18.23
N GLU A 183 -15.52 2.02 19.46
CA GLU A 183 -16.36 2.69 20.46
C GLU A 183 -15.89 4.12 20.76
N LYS A 184 -14.57 4.33 20.81
CA LYS A 184 -14.00 5.67 21.01
C LYS A 184 -14.52 6.64 19.95
N PHE A 185 -14.39 6.29 18.67
CA PHE A 185 -14.82 7.14 17.57
C PHE A 185 -16.34 7.22 17.46
N TYR A 186 -17.05 6.14 17.81
CA TYR A 186 -18.51 6.11 17.81
C TYR A 186 -19.11 7.08 18.85
N LYS A 187 -18.59 7.06 20.08
CA LYS A 187 -19.02 7.96 21.17
C LYS A 187 -18.68 9.42 20.89
N GLU A 188 -17.58 9.68 20.19
CA GLU A 188 -17.17 11.02 19.76
C GLU A 188 -17.94 11.51 18.51
N ASN A 189 -18.86 10.70 17.96
CA ASN A 189 -19.58 10.96 16.71
C ASN A 189 -18.64 11.28 15.52
N ARG A 190 -17.55 10.51 15.40
CA ARG A 190 -16.48 10.69 14.40
C ARG A 190 -16.51 9.66 13.27
N PHE A 191 -17.62 8.97 13.11
CA PHE A 191 -17.81 8.10 11.95
C PHE A 191 -18.23 8.99 10.77
N GLU A 192 -17.38 9.06 9.76
CA GLU A 192 -17.51 9.88 8.55
C GLU A 192 -18.08 9.07 7.37
N SER A 193 -18.06 7.73 7.43
CA SER A 193 -18.53 6.88 6.32
C SER A 193 -19.23 5.61 6.76
N ASP A 194 -20.07 5.05 5.88
CA ASP A 194 -20.76 3.78 6.11
C ASP A 194 -19.79 2.62 6.38
N SER A 195 -18.63 2.61 5.71
CA SER A 195 -17.62 1.56 5.89
C SER A 195 -17.08 1.48 7.32
N GLU A 196 -17.10 2.57 8.07
CA GLU A 196 -16.67 2.60 9.48
C GLU A 196 -17.74 1.98 10.39
N TYR A 197 -19.03 2.19 10.07
CA TYR A 197 -20.12 1.46 10.70
C TYR A 197 -20.03 -0.03 10.39
N ASP A 198 -19.82 -0.40 9.12
CA ASP A 198 -19.72 -1.80 8.70
C ASP A 198 -18.58 -2.52 9.44
N LEU A 199 -17.41 -1.87 9.56
CA LEU A 199 -16.30 -2.44 10.34
C LEU A 199 -16.66 -2.62 11.82
N TYR A 200 -17.35 -1.65 12.42
CA TYR A 200 -17.76 -1.79 13.80
C TYR A 200 -18.76 -2.94 13.98
N LEU A 201 -19.73 -3.10 13.08
CA LEU A 201 -20.67 -4.22 13.08
C LEU A 201 -19.96 -5.56 12.91
N MET A 202 -18.99 -5.66 11.98
CA MET A 202 -18.17 -6.88 11.80
C MET A 202 -17.41 -7.25 13.09
N VAL A 203 -16.88 -6.28 13.83
CA VAL A 203 -16.17 -6.52 15.10
C VAL A 203 -17.13 -6.97 16.21
N LEU A 204 -18.36 -6.44 16.25
CA LEU A 204 -19.38 -6.87 17.21
C LEU A 204 -19.92 -8.27 16.87
N GLU A 205 -20.14 -8.56 15.59
CA GLU A 205 -20.57 -9.86 15.10
C GLU A 205 -19.54 -10.95 15.43
N ALA A 206 -18.26 -10.69 15.21
CA ALA A 206 -17.18 -11.61 15.55
C ALA A 206 -17.08 -11.91 17.06
N GLN A 207 -17.66 -11.05 17.91
CA GLN A 207 -17.78 -11.26 19.35
C GLN A 207 -19.16 -11.74 19.79
N GLU A 208 -20.07 -12.02 18.85
CA GLU A 208 -21.45 -12.44 19.10
C GLU A 208 -22.27 -11.42 19.94
N LYS A 209 -21.91 -10.14 19.86
CA LYS A 209 -22.56 -9.03 20.59
C LYS A 209 -23.77 -8.47 19.84
N TYR A 210 -24.72 -9.35 19.50
CA TYR A 210 -25.86 -9.00 18.64
C TYR A 210 -26.76 -7.90 19.21
N SER A 211 -26.98 -7.86 20.53
CA SER A 211 -27.80 -6.81 21.15
C SER A 211 -27.22 -5.42 20.92
N ARG A 212 -25.88 -5.28 21.03
CA ARG A 212 -25.21 -4.00 20.79
C ARG A 212 -25.24 -3.64 19.31
N MET A 213 -25.12 -4.63 18.43
CA MET A 213 -25.18 -4.46 16.98
C MET A 213 -26.52 -3.83 16.56
N ILE A 214 -27.64 -4.36 17.05
CA ILE A 214 -28.98 -3.81 16.80
C ILE A 214 -29.07 -2.36 17.28
N THR A 215 -28.61 -2.07 18.49
CA THR A 215 -28.61 -0.69 19.01
C THR A 215 -27.82 0.26 18.11
N VAL A 216 -26.65 -0.16 17.64
CA VAL A 216 -25.81 0.66 16.75
C VAL A 216 -26.50 0.93 15.41
N MET A 217 -27.21 -0.06 14.87
CA MET A 217 -28.00 0.08 13.64
C MET A 217 -29.18 1.04 13.83
N ASP A 218 -29.94 0.90 14.91
CA ASP A 218 -31.05 1.80 15.24
C ASP A 218 -30.57 3.24 15.42
N GLU A 219 -29.46 3.44 16.16
CA GLU A 219 -28.83 4.75 16.35
C GLU A 219 -28.37 5.36 15.01
N LYS A 220 -27.82 4.54 14.09
CA LYS A 220 -27.41 4.98 12.75
C LYS A 220 -28.62 5.44 11.93
N GLU A 221 -29.70 4.66 11.91
CA GLU A 221 -30.93 5.01 11.18
C GLU A 221 -31.54 6.32 11.69
N GLN A 222 -31.57 6.52 13.01
CA GLN A 222 -32.07 7.75 13.61
C GLN A 222 -31.24 8.97 13.17
N ARG A 223 -29.90 8.84 13.12
CA ARG A 223 -29.02 9.93 12.63
C ARG A 223 -29.30 10.29 11.17
N GLN A 224 -29.43 9.29 10.30
CA GLN A 224 -29.73 9.51 8.88
C GLN A 224 -31.09 10.20 8.67
N ARG A 225 -32.11 9.84 9.46
CA ARG A 225 -33.43 10.49 9.42
C ARG A 225 -33.35 11.96 9.87
N ASN A 226 -32.51 12.27 10.85
CA ASN A 226 -32.33 13.64 11.33
C ASN A 226 -31.53 14.53 10.37
N GLU A 227 -30.69 13.96 9.50
CA GLU A 227 -29.93 14.70 8.48
C GLU A 227 -30.75 14.99 7.21
N THR A 228 -31.87 14.28 7.01
CA THR A 228 -32.72 14.40 5.82
C THR A 228 -33.94 15.31 6.03
N ASN A 229 -34.19 15.76 7.26
CA ASN A 229 -35.27 16.68 7.65
C ASN A 229 -34.73 18.07 7.96
#